data_AF-A0A7J6TUP9-F1
#
_entry.id   AF-A0A7J6TUP9-F1
#
_cell.length_a   1.000
_cell.length_b   1.000
_cell.length_c   1.000
_cell.angle_alpha   90.00
_cell.angle_beta   90.00
_cell.angle_gamma   90.00
#
_symmetry.space_group_name_H-M   'P 1'
#
loop_
_entity.id
_entity.type
_entity.pdbx_description
1 polymer ?
#
loop_
_entity_poly.entity_id
_entity_poly.type
_entity_poly.pdbx_seq_one_letter_code
_entity_poly.pdbx_strand_id
1 'polypeptide(L)'
;MSIIEINGCTKSKVFPLADHDNWQFHFFAANEKSRIKSLSFRIWSAKSLPLRAWLWYVTDEGETKVLVDYQSKSLNALREAPDGQIKIELGSLGSLILRDDVDDSNGVGEFTLLHEGSEMLRMHFTTEGLHYPWEVPGQKDKVVHRPFLRGDLIMDNVHSPMHGYSKRYYGPYYGPVWGYRFIHTILKNETTGEPESVLWTADATFGNNKYGRAGN
;
A
#
# COMPACT_ATOMS: atom_id res chain seq x y z
N MET A 1 -21.75 1.06 37.75
CA MET A 1 -20.78 0.46 36.80
C MET A 1 -21.58 -0.03 35.60
N SER A 2 -21.66 0.76 34.53
CA SER A 2 -22.36 0.36 33.31
C SER A 2 -21.35 -0.27 32.36
N ILE A 3 -21.55 -1.54 32.06
CA ILE A 3 -20.89 -2.26 30.98
C ILE A 3 -21.36 -1.58 29.68
N ILE A 4 -20.46 -0.86 29.03
CA ILE A 4 -20.68 -0.47 27.63
C ILE A 4 -20.39 -1.73 26.83
N GLU A 5 -21.45 -2.41 26.42
CA GLU A 5 -21.41 -3.37 25.33
C GLU A 5 -20.92 -2.61 24.09
N ILE A 6 -19.66 -2.86 23.72
CA ILE A 6 -19.12 -2.39 22.46
C ILE A 6 -19.78 -3.27 21.40
N ASN A 7 -20.91 -2.77 20.88
CA ASN A 7 -21.61 -3.33 19.74
C ASN A 7 -20.59 -3.73 18.67
N GLY A 8 -20.71 -4.99 18.22
CA GLY A 8 -19.77 -5.64 17.33
C GLY A 8 -19.33 -4.72 16.20
N CYS A 9 -18.04 -4.39 16.22
CA CYS A 9 -17.35 -3.85 15.07
C CYS A 9 -17.51 -4.88 13.94
N THR A 10 -18.43 -4.62 13.02
CA THR A 10 -18.51 -5.35 11.77
C THR A 10 -17.22 -5.08 11.03
N LYS A 11 -16.29 -6.03 11.16
CA LYS A 11 -15.03 -6.15 10.40
C LYS A 11 -15.26 -5.61 9.00
N SER A 12 -14.43 -4.66 8.57
CA SER A 12 -14.44 -4.15 7.21
C SER A 12 -14.49 -5.35 6.27
N LYS A 13 -15.58 -5.46 5.51
CA LYS A 13 -15.68 -6.47 4.45
C LYS A 13 -14.54 -6.16 3.51
N VAL A 14 -13.59 -7.09 3.35
CA VAL A 14 -12.67 -7.07 2.23
C VAL A 14 -13.55 -6.95 0.99
N PHE A 15 -13.68 -5.74 0.45
CA PHE A 15 -14.68 -5.41 -0.56
C PHE A 15 -14.54 -6.37 -1.74
N PRO A 16 -15.65 -6.82 -2.34
CA PRO A 16 -15.65 -7.92 -3.29
C PRO A 16 -14.76 -7.52 -4.45
N LEU A 17 -13.77 -8.37 -4.77
CA LEU A 17 -12.80 -8.20 -5.86
C LEU A 17 -13.49 -7.55 -7.06
N ALA A 18 -13.32 -6.23 -7.15
CA ALA A 18 -13.89 -5.47 -8.23
C ALA A 18 -13.23 -5.93 -9.53
N ASP A 19 -13.74 -5.51 -10.70
CA ASP A 19 -13.12 -5.92 -11.96
C ASP A 19 -11.63 -5.55 -12.02
N HIS A 20 -11.20 -4.55 -11.23
CA HIS A 20 -9.80 -4.25 -10.94
C HIS A 20 -9.55 -3.79 -9.49
N ASP A 21 -8.37 -4.10 -8.95
CA ASP A 21 -7.85 -3.58 -7.67
C ASP A 21 -6.31 -3.48 -7.72
N ASN A 22 -5.75 -2.32 -7.41
CA ASN A 22 -4.32 -2.00 -7.49
C ASN A 22 -3.86 -1.29 -6.22
N TRP A 23 -2.95 -1.93 -5.50
CA TRP A 23 -2.40 -1.45 -4.24
C TRP A 23 -0.94 -1.14 -4.42
N GLN A 24 -0.50 0.02 -3.95
CA GLN A 24 0.88 0.49 -4.04
C GLN A 24 1.29 1.09 -2.71
N PHE A 25 2.44 0.66 -2.20
CA PHE A 25 3.06 1.19 -1.00
C PHE A 25 4.53 1.49 -1.30
N HIS A 26 4.99 2.63 -0.83
CA HIS A 26 6.39 3.03 -0.92
C HIS A 26 6.83 3.58 0.42
N PHE A 27 7.89 2.99 0.98
CA PHE A 27 8.49 3.38 2.24
C PHE A 27 9.96 3.75 2.02
N PHE A 28 10.44 4.69 2.82
CA PHE A 28 11.77 5.27 2.80
C PHE A 28 12.29 5.28 4.23
N ALA A 29 13.58 5.00 4.41
CA ALA A 29 14.17 5.01 5.74
C ALA A 29 14.02 6.38 6.40
N ALA A 30 13.60 6.40 7.67
CA ALA A 30 13.60 7.61 8.50
C ALA A 30 15.02 7.98 8.96
N ASN A 31 15.96 7.04 8.89
CA ASN A 31 17.33 7.20 9.36
C ASN A 31 18.32 6.93 8.21
N GLU A 32 19.25 7.86 8.00
CA GLU A 32 20.32 7.74 7.02
C GLU A 32 21.23 6.53 7.26
N LYS A 33 21.31 6.02 8.49
CA LYS A 33 22.10 4.83 8.84
C LYS A 33 21.39 3.51 8.54
N SER A 34 20.13 3.52 8.11
CA SER A 34 19.44 2.28 7.76
C SER A 34 20.08 1.61 6.54
N ARG A 35 20.33 0.31 6.65
CA ARG A 35 20.82 -0.55 5.56
C ARG A 35 19.80 -0.68 4.42
N ILE A 36 18.52 -0.55 4.74
CA ILE A 36 17.43 -0.54 3.75
C ILE A 36 16.99 0.90 3.59
N LYS A 37 17.21 1.49 2.41
CA LYS A 37 16.89 2.89 2.09
C LYS A 37 15.46 3.09 1.62
N SER A 38 14.93 2.15 0.85
CA SER A 38 13.52 2.16 0.46
C SER A 38 12.97 0.75 0.30
N LEU A 39 11.67 0.61 0.47
CA LEU A 39 10.92 -0.63 0.31
C LEU A 39 9.65 -0.30 -0.47
N SER A 40 9.38 -1.08 -1.51
CA SER A 40 8.21 -0.87 -2.37
C SER A 40 7.44 -2.18 -2.51
N PHE A 41 6.13 -2.05 -2.37
CA PHE A 41 5.20 -3.16 -2.45
C PHE A 41 4.04 -2.81 -3.38
N ARG A 42 3.71 -3.71 -4.29
CA ARG A 42 2.59 -3.54 -5.21
C ARG A 42 1.82 -4.85 -5.41
N ILE A 43 0.49 -4.78 -5.30
CA ILE A 43 -0.42 -5.83 -5.77
C ILE A 43 -1.26 -5.24 -6.90
N TRP A 44 -1.47 -6.05 -7.92
CA TRP A 44 -2.40 -5.73 -8.98
C TRP A 44 -3.25 -6.95 -9.31
N SER A 45 -4.57 -6.77 -9.34
CA SER A 45 -5.50 -7.82 -9.74
C SER A 45 -6.62 -7.24 -10.61
N ALA A 46 -7.08 -8.01 -11.58
CA ALA A 46 -8.29 -7.73 -12.34
C ALA A 46 -8.87 -9.04 -12.86
N LYS A 47 -10.16 -9.06 -13.21
CA LYS A 47 -10.80 -10.26 -13.78
C LYS A 47 -10.19 -10.68 -15.12
N SER A 48 -9.75 -9.72 -15.93
CA SER A 48 -9.31 -9.95 -17.31
C SER A 48 -7.80 -10.13 -17.46
N LEU A 49 -7.03 -10.06 -16.38
CA LEU A 49 -5.57 -9.99 -16.44
C LEU A 49 -4.94 -10.74 -15.24
N PRO A 50 -3.69 -11.19 -15.38
CA PRO A 50 -3.01 -11.95 -14.33
C PRO A 50 -2.87 -11.15 -13.02
N LEU A 51 -3.08 -11.82 -11.89
CA LEU A 51 -2.63 -11.33 -10.58
C LEU A 51 -1.12 -11.09 -10.64
N ARG A 52 -0.69 -9.94 -10.14
CA ARG A 52 0.72 -9.58 -9.98
C ARG A 52 0.98 -9.13 -8.55
N ALA A 53 2.12 -9.54 -8.01
CA ALA A 53 2.64 -9.01 -6.77
C ALA A 53 4.14 -8.74 -6.93
N TRP A 54 4.58 -7.59 -6.45
CA TRP A 54 5.98 -7.18 -6.45
C TRP A 54 6.37 -6.64 -5.08
N LEU A 55 7.50 -7.10 -4.57
CA LEU A 55 8.11 -6.60 -3.33
C LEU A 55 9.61 -6.50 -3.54
N TRP A 56 10.15 -5.31 -3.38
CA TRP A 56 11.58 -5.06 -3.53
C TRP A 56 12.04 -3.94 -2.61
N TYR A 57 13.33 -3.94 -2.31
CA TYR A 57 13.96 -2.89 -1.51
C TYR A 57 15.28 -2.44 -2.13
N VAL A 58 15.74 -1.27 -1.74
CA VAL A 58 17.02 -0.70 -2.13
C VAL A 58 17.92 -0.59 -0.90
N THR A 59 19.16 -1.06 -1.00
CA THR A 59 20.14 -1.00 0.08
C THR A 59 20.81 0.37 0.18
N ASP A 60 21.60 0.60 1.22
CA ASP A 60 22.41 1.81 1.37
C ASP A 60 23.57 1.91 0.39
N GLU A 61 24.00 0.80 -0.20
CA GLU A 61 24.92 0.78 -1.34
C GLU A 61 24.22 1.07 -2.69
N GLY A 62 22.90 1.28 -2.68
CA GLY A 62 22.10 1.51 -3.88
C GLY A 62 21.73 0.26 -4.66
N GLU A 63 21.96 -0.94 -4.09
CA GLU A 63 21.59 -2.20 -4.73
C GLU A 63 20.09 -2.45 -4.62
N THR A 64 19.42 -2.86 -5.71
CA THR A 64 18.02 -3.27 -5.67
C THR A 64 17.90 -4.78 -5.45
N LYS A 65 17.17 -5.17 -4.41
CA LYS A 65 16.87 -6.56 -4.06
C LYS A 65 15.39 -6.84 -4.29
N VAL A 66 15.08 -7.76 -5.19
CA VAL A 66 13.72 -8.20 -5.47
C VAL A 66 13.42 -9.43 -4.63
N LEU A 67 12.46 -9.32 -3.71
CA LEU A 67 12.00 -10.43 -2.86
C LEU A 67 10.83 -11.19 -3.50
N VAL A 68 9.96 -10.46 -4.21
CA VAL A 68 8.81 -11.03 -4.90
C VAL A 68 8.69 -10.39 -6.28
N ASP A 69 8.65 -11.23 -7.31
CA ASP A 69 8.14 -10.92 -8.64
C ASP A 69 7.24 -12.08 -9.06
N TYR A 70 5.95 -11.93 -8.74
CA TYR A 70 4.99 -13.01 -8.86
C TYR A 70 3.92 -12.68 -9.90
N GLN A 71 3.57 -13.70 -10.68
CA GLN A 71 2.46 -13.67 -11.62
C GLN A 71 1.63 -14.93 -11.52
N SER A 72 0.31 -14.77 -11.44
CA SER A 72 -0.62 -15.86 -11.65
C SER A 72 -1.69 -15.49 -12.66
N LYS A 73 -1.99 -16.40 -13.59
CA LYS A 73 -3.12 -16.25 -14.52
C LYS A 73 -4.47 -16.45 -13.82
N SER A 74 -4.48 -16.85 -12.54
CA SER A 74 -5.66 -17.12 -11.74
C SER A 74 -5.65 -16.32 -10.44
N LEU A 75 -6.81 -15.80 -10.04
CA LEU A 75 -7.01 -15.17 -8.75
C LEU A 75 -7.05 -16.16 -7.58
N ASN A 76 -6.98 -17.48 -7.82
CA ASN A 76 -7.02 -18.50 -6.76
C ASN A 76 -5.83 -18.44 -5.78
N ALA A 77 -4.74 -17.77 -6.18
CA ALA A 77 -3.62 -17.48 -5.30
C ALA A 77 -3.96 -16.41 -4.26
N LEU A 78 -4.94 -15.55 -4.53
CA LEU A 78 -5.49 -14.59 -3.58
C LEU A 78 -6.55 -15.28 -2.72
N ARG A 79 -6.36 -15.25 -1.41
CA ARG A 79 -7.27 -15.83 -0.43
C ARG A 79 -7.61 -14.79 0.61
N GLU A 80 -8.89 -14.75 0.99
CA GLU A 80 -9.28 -14.07 2.21
C GLU A 80 -8.81 -14.92 3.40
N ALA A 81 -8.04 -14.30 4.29
CA ALA A 81 -7.61 -14.87 5.55
C ALA A 81 -8.51 -14.33 6.68
N PRO A 82 -8.52 -14.94 7.87
CA PRO A 82 -9.31 -14.47 9.00
C PRO A 82 -9.09 -12.97 9.28
N ASP A 83 -10.12 -12.31 9.82
CA ASP A 83 -10.05 -10.92 10.27
C ASP A 83 -9.82 -9.87 9.17
N GLY A 84 -10.25 -10.17 7.95
CA GLY A 84 -10.19 -9.21 6.82
C GLY A 84 -8.79 -9.09 6.20
N GLN A 85 -7.94 -10.09 6.42
CA GLN A 85 -6.61 -10.15 5.82
C GLN A 85 -6.69 -10.66 4.38
N ILE A 86 -5.79 -10.18 3.53
CA ILE A 86 -5.55 -10.67 2.19
C ILE A 86 -4.28 -11.51 2.23
N LYS A 87 -4.36 -12.79 1.83
CA LYS A 87 -3.19 -13.66 1.67
C LYS A 87 -2.97 -13.95 0.19
N ILE A 88 -1.74 -13.79 -0.28
CA ILE A 88 -1.31 -14.21 -1.61
C ILE A 88 -0.37 -15.40 -1.46
N GLU A 89 -0.75 -16.54 -2.02
CA GLU A 89 0.11 -17.73 -2.12
C GLU A 89 1.07 -17.56 -3.30
N LEU A 90 2.36 -17.36 -3.01
CA LEU A 90 3.41 -17.06 -3.98
C LEU A 90 4.16 -18.32 -4.46
N GLY A 91 3.60 -19.51 -4.20
CA GLY A 91 4.24 -20.79 -4.53
C GLY A 91 5.48 -21.05 -3.67
N SER A 92 6.60 -21.40 -4.29
CA SER A 92 7.85 -21.67 -3.57
C SER A 92 8.47 -20.45 -2.89
N LEU A 93 8.05 -19.23 -3.26
CA LEU A 93 8.47 -18.01 -2.56
C LEU A 93 7.82 -17.90 -1.18
N GLY A 94 6.73 -18.64 -0.93
CA GLY A 94 5.98 -18.65 0.31
C GLY A 94 4.67 -17.87 0.20
N SER A 95 4.36 -17.03 1.17
CA SER A 95 3.09 -16.28 1.17
C SER A 95 3.25 -14.85 1.64
N LEU A 96 2.49 -13.95 1.03
CA LEU A 96 2.40 -12.56 1.45
C LEU A 96 1.03 -12.31 2.09
N ILE A 97 1.05 -11.80 3.32
CA ILE A 97 -0.15 -11.44 4.06
C ILE A 97 -0.21 -9.92 4.11
N LEU A 98 -1.36 -9.35 3.78
CA LEU A 98 -1.66 -7.93 3.87
C LEU A 98 -2.89 -7.75 4.76
N ARG A 99 -2.72 -6.99 5.83
CA ARG A 99 -3.82 -6.45 6.64
C ARG A 99 -3.86 -4.96 6.40
N ASP A 100 -4.97 -4.45 5.91
CA ASP A 100 -5.14 -3.01 5.75
C ASP A 100 -6.61 -2.66 5.91
N ASP A 101 -6.93 -2.01 7.03
CA ASP A 101 -8.26 -1.48 7.26
C ASP A 101 -8.32 -0.07 6.66
N VAL A 102 -8.86 0.01 5.44
CA VAL A 102 -9.05 1.28 4.73
C VAL A 102 -10.03 2.21 5.43
N ASP A 103 -10.90 1.69 6.30
CA ASP A 103 -11.90 2.46 7.02
C ASP A 103 -11.44 2.81 8.45
N ASP A 104 -10.33 2.26 8.94
CA ASP A 104 -9.74 2.63 10.22
C ASP A 104 -9.21 4.07 10.17
N SER A 105 -9.67 4.90 11.10
CA SER A 105 -9.22 6.28 11.27
C SER A 105 -7.71 6.40 11.55
N ASN A 106 -7.09 5.37 12.11
CA ASN A 106 -5.64 5.29 12.33
C ASN A 106 -4.90 4.66 11.13
N GLY A 107 -5.65 4.13 10.16
CA GLY A 107 -5.16 3.49 8.95
C GLY A 107 -4.01 2.52 9.22
N VAL A 108 -4.23 1.61 10.20
CA VAL A 108 -3.24 0.61 10.60
C VAL A 108 -3.24 -0.52 9.58
N GLY A 109 -2.04 -0.89 9.15
CA GLY A 109 -1.86 -2.04 8.31
C GLY A 109 -0.53 -2.73 8.54
N GLU A 110 -0.42 -3.93 7.98
CA GLU A 110 0.75 -4.76 8.06
C GLU A 110 0.90 -5.53 6.76
N PHE A 111 2.13 -5.68 6.28
CA PHE A 111 2.45 -6.74 5.33
C PHE A 111 3.58 -7.63 5.83
N THR A 112 3.41 -8.94 5.62
CA THR A 112 4.32 -9.97 6.10
C THR A 112 4.62 -10.96 4.99
N LEU A 113 5.90 -11.10 4.64
CA LEU A 113 6.40 -12.13 3.73
C LEU A 113 6.89 -13.33 4.56
N LEU A 114 6.23 -14.47 4.38
CA LEU A 114 6.62 -15.75 4.97
C LEU A 114 7.27 -16.63 3.90
N HIS A 115 8.38 -17.30 4.25
CA HIS A 115 9.00 -18.34 3.45
C HIS A 115 9.22 -19.58 4.31
N GLU A 116 8.73 -20.74 3.85
CA GLU A 116 8.76 -22.00 4.61
C GLU A 116 8.19 -21.87 6.05
N GLY A 117 7.20 -21.00 6.24
CA GLY A 117 6.56 -20.74 7.54
C GLY A 117 7.33 -19.80 8.45
N SER A 118 8.48 -19.29 8.03
CA SER A 118 9.28 -18.30 8.77
C SER A 118 9.10 -16.89 8.21
N GLU A 119 9.04 -15.88 9.09
CA GLU A 119 8.97 -14.47 8.70
C GLU A 119 10.31 -14.01 8.11
N MET A 120 10.29 -13.62 6.83
CA MET A 120 11.45 -13.00 6.18
C MET A 120 11.45 -11.49 6.31
N LEU A 121 10.27 -10.89 6.20
CA LEU A 121 10.06 -9.45 6.22
C LEU A 121 8.69 -9.17 6.80
N ARG A 122 8.62 -8.25 7.75
CA ARG A 122 7.36 -7.64 8.19
C ARG A 122 7.46 -6.13 8.17
N MET A 123 6.42 -5.48 7.68
CA MET A 123 6.27 -4.04 7.74
C MET A 123 4.94 -3.74 8.40
N HIS A 124 4.99 -3.14 9.58
CA HIS A 124 3.83 -2.55 10.22
C HIS A 124 3.77 -1.07 9.86
N PHE A 125 2.58 -0.54 9.56
CA PHE A 125 2.42 0.87 9.25
C PHE A 125 1.13 1.45 9.82
N THR A 126 1.15 2.75 10.07
CA THR A 126 0.00 3.55 10.49
C THR A 126 -0.10 4.81 9.65
N THR A 127 -1.31 5.29 9.41
CA THR A 127 -1.52 6.55 8.70
C THR A 127 -1.36 7.72 9.68
N GLU A 128 -0.51 8.68 9.36
CA GLU A 128 -0.36 9.92 10.13
C GLU A 128 -1.18 11.03 9.48
N GLY A 129 -2.31 11.39 10.10
CA GLY A 129 -3.12 12.52 9.65
C GLY A 129 -4.09 12.19 8.52
N LEU A 130 -3.97 12.87 7.38
CA LEU A 130 -5.06 12.93 6.39
C LEU A 130 -5.13 11.68 5.50
N HIS A 131 -6.25 10.97 5.61
CA HIS A 131 -6.70 9.97 4.66
C HIS A 131 -7.62 10.64 3.63
N TYR A 132 -7.29 10.52 2.34
CA TYR A 132 -8.11 11.07 1.26
C TYR A 132 -8.82 9.95 0.47
N PRO A 133 -9.96 9.47 0.96
CA PRO A 133 -10.87 8.71 0.13
C PRO A 133 -11.64 9.68 -0.77
N TRP A 134 -11.61 9.50 -2.09
CA TRP A 134 -12.53 10.21 -2.96
C TRP A 134 -13.19 9.27 -3.96
N GLU A 135 -14.46 9.56 -4.22
CA GLU A 135 -15.21 8.97 -5.31
C GLU A 135 -14.89 9.74 -6.60
N VAL A 136 -14.80 9.04 -7.71
CA VAL A 136 -14.57 9.67 -9.02
C VAL A 136 -15.94 10.05 -9.60
N PRO A 137 -16.25 11.35 -9.81
CA PRO A 137 -17.56 11.77 -10.30
C PRO A 137 -17.94 11.07 -11.61
N GLY A 138 -19.14 10.49 -11.67
CA GLY A 138 -19.64 9.75 -12.83
C GLY A 138 -19.09 8.32 -12.97
N GLN A 139 -18.25 7.87 -12.04
CA GLN A 139 -17.71 6.51 -12.00
C GLN A 139 -18.01 5.85 -10.64
N LYS A 140 -17.90 4.52 -10.61
CA LYS A 140 -18.03 3.73 -9.37
C LYS A 140 -16.67 3.40 -8.76
N ASP A 141 -15.60 3.92 -9.36
CA ASP A 141 -14.22 3.67 -8.96
C ASP A 141 -13.84 4.56 -7.79
N LYS A 142 -13.02 4.01 -6.89
CA LYS A 142 -12.60 4.64 -5.65
C LYS A 142 -11.08 4.71 -5.60
N VAL A 143 -10.60 5.84 -5.09
CA VAL A 143 -9.18 6.06 -4.81
C VAL A 143 -9.01 6.30 -3.33
N VAL A 144 -8.07 5.58 -2.75
CA VAL A 144 -7.60 5.79 -1.38
C VAL A 144 -6.14 6.22 -1.46
N HIS A 145 -5.86 7.45 -1.04
CA HIS A 145 -4.51 7.96 -0.95
C HIS A 145 -4.15 8.29 0.51
N ARG A 146 -3.05 7.71 0.98
CA ARG A 146 -2.46 7.97 2.29
C ARG A 146 -1.05 8.54 2.08
N PRO A 147 -0.89 9.87 2.12
CA PRO A 147 0.37 10.53 1.80
C PRO A 147 1.42 10.43 2.92
N PHE A 148 1.00 10.09 4.14
CA PHE A 148 1.86 10.00 5.30
C PHE A 148 1.61 8.68 6.03
N LEU A 149 2.50 7.72 5.80
CA LEU A 149 2.58 6.49 6.57
C LEU A 149 3.82 6.54 7.45
N ARG A 150 3.67 6.12 8.70
CA ARG A 150 4.79 5.75 9.56
C ARG A 150 4.88 4.25 9.60
N GLY A 151 6.06 3.73 9.27
CA GLY A 151 6.34 2.30 9.17
C GLY A 151 7.42 1.84 10.14
N ASP A 152 7.36 0.57 10.50
CA ASP A 152 8.45 -0.17 11.14
C ASP A 152 8.71 -1.43 10.32
N LEU A 153 9.86 -1.45 9.65
CA LEU A 153 10.33 -2.59 8.88
C LEU A 153 11.17 -3.50 9.76
N ILE A 154 10.81 -4.78 9.80
CA ILE A 154 11.54 -5.83 10.49
C ILE A 154 12.04 -6.82 9.45
N MET A 155 13.37 -6.92 9.33
CA MET A 155 14.06 -7.88 8.47
C MET A 155 15.31 -8.36 9.21
N ASP A 156 15.55 -9.68 9.24
CA ASP A 156 16.65 -10.29 10.00
C ASP A 156 16.67 -9.87 11.49
N ASN A 157 15.48 -9.70 12.10
CA ASN A 157 15.28 -9.16 13.46
C ASN A 157 15.79 -7.72 13.68
N VAL A 158 16.10 -6.98 12.61
CA VAL A 158 16.49 -5.57 12.68
C VAL A 158 15.29 -4.70 12.37
N HIS A 159 14.97 -3.81 13.31
CA HIS A 159 13.95 -2.79 13.15
C HIS A 159 14.51 -1.58 12.41
N SER A 160 13.83 -1.14 11.36
CA SER A 160 14.17 0.03 10.56
C SER A 160 12.93 0.93 10.49
N PRO A 161 12.90 2.04 11.24
CA PRO A 161 11.83 3.03 11.12
C PRO A 161 11.78 3.60 9.71
N MET A 162 10.57 3.74 9.16
CA MET A 162 10.33 4.24 7.81
C MET A 162 9.21 5.28 7.76
N HIS A 163 9.25 6.13 6.74
CA HIS A 163 8.13 6.96 6.31
C HIS A 163 7.70 6.56 4.91
N GLY A 164 6.43 6.68 4.59
CA GLY A 164 5.95 6.24 3.30
C GLY A 164 4.64 6.87 2.87
N TYR A 165 4.13 6.35 1.77
CA TYR A 165 2.79 6.64 1.28
C TYR A 165 2.19 5.40 0.65
N SER A 166 0.86 5.35 0.56
CA SER A 166 0.17 4.32 -0.20
C SER A 166 -0.96 4.85 -1.04
N LYS A 167 -1.24 4.13 -2.13
CA LYS A 167 -2.32 4.40 -3.06
C LYS A 167 -3.04 3.09 -3.37
N ARG A 168 -4.37 3.12 -3.29
CA ARG A 168 -5.23 2.02 -3.74
C ARG A 168 -6.26 2.53 -4.74
N TYR A 169 -6.37 1.84 -5.86
CA TYR A 169 -7.33 2.11 -6.93
C TYR A 169 -8.19 0.87 -7.13
N TYR A 170 -9.49 0.98 -6.94
CA TYR A 170 -10.39 -0.17 -7.07
C TYR A 170 -11.77 0.22 -7.60
N GLY A 171 -12.39 -0.67 -8.36
CA GLY A 171 -13.75 -0.47 -8.84
C GLY A 171 -14.17 -1.40 -9.98
N PRO A 172 -15.45 -1.32 -10.40
CA PRO A 172 -16.04 -2.28 -11.31
C PRO A 172 -15.64 -2.08 -12.79
N TYR A 173 -14.89 -1.03 -13.15
CA TYR A 173 -14.52 -0.80 -14.54
C TYR A 173 -13.03 -0.50 -14.69
N TYR A 174 -12.35 -1.24 -15.57
CA TYR A 174 -11.05 -0.83 -16.08
C TYR A 174 -11.28 0.19 -17.23
N GLY A 175 -11.43 1.47 -16.88
CA GLY A 175 -11.83 2.55 -17.80
C GLY A 175 -10.69 3.52 -18.14
N PRO A 176 -10.73 4.22 -19.30
CA PRO A 176 -9.52 4.63 -19.98
C PRO A 176 -8.91 5.90 -19.38
N VAL A 177 -7.58 5.96 -19.52
CA VAL A 177 -6.64 7.09 -19.32
C VAL A 177 -6.30 7.54 -17.89
N TRP A 178 -5.11 7.10 -17.49
CA TRP A 178 -4.39 7.45 -16.27
C TRP A 178 -3.63 8.76 -16.51
N GLY A 179 -4.09 9.85 -15.90
CA GLY A 179 -3.31 11.09 -15.74
C GLY A 179 -2.44 11.02 -14.49
N TYR A 180 -1.36 11.80 -14.43
CA TYR A 180 -0.58 11.97 -13.21
C TYR A 180 -0.74 13.39 -12.68
N ARG A 181 -1.19 13.54 -11.43
CA ARG A 181 -1.01 14.76 -10.64
C ARG A 181 0.26 14.61 -9.83
N PHE A 182 1.24 15.47 -10.06
CA PHE A 182 2.41 15.52 -9.19
C PHE A 182 1.99 16.10 -7.83
N ILE A 183 2.16 15.30 -6.78
CA ILE A 183 2.00 15.70 -5.38
C ILE A 183 3.39 15.88 -4.82
N HIS A 184 3.60 17.01 -4.17
CA HIS A 184 4.80 17.26 -3.39
C HIS A 184 4.49 17.09 -1.91
N THR A 185 5.41 16.48 -1.18
CA THR A 185 5.41 16.57 0.28
C THR A 185 6.69 17.25 0.74
N ILE A 186 6.57 18.04 1.80
CA ILE A 186 7.69 18.75 2.41
C ILE A 186 8.13 17.91 3.60
N LEU A 187 9.30 17.29 3.49
CA LEU A 187 9.95 16.69 4.64
C LEU A 187 10.38 17.81 5.57
N LYS A 188 10.03 17.67 6.84
CA LYS A 188 10.39 18.62 7.89
C LYS A 188 11.46 18.00 8.77
N ASN A 189 12.40 18.83 9.19
CA ASN A 189 13.36 18.45 10.20
C ASN A 189 12.61 18.13 11.51
N GLU A 190 12.79 16.94 12.07
CA GLU A 190 12.03 16.49 13.25
C GLU A 190 12.31 17.32 14.51
N THR A 191 13.48 17.97 14.60
CA THR A 191 13.89 18.74 15.78
C THR A 191 13.41 20.19 15.69
N THR A 192 13.47 20.80 14.51
CA THR A 192 13.13 22.22 14.33
C THR A 192 11.74 22.45 13.74
N GLY A 193 11.14 21.44 13.11
CA GLY A 193 9.88 21.56 12.37
C GLY A 193 10.00 22.30 11.04
N GLU A 194 11.21 22.74 10.67
CA GLU A 194 11.47 23.52 9.45
C GLU A 194 11.51 22.63 8.20
N PRO A 195 11.09 23.12 7.03
CA PRO A 195 11.23 22.42 5.74
C PRO A 195 12.69 22.05 5.44
N GLU A 196 12.97 20.76 5.27
CA GLU A 196 14.31 20.25 4.97
C GLU A 196 14.45 19.82 3.50
N SER A 197 13.42 19.17 2.94
CA SER A 197 13.44 18.80 1.52
C SER A 197 12.03 18.61 0.95
N VAL A 198 11.94 18.52 -0.38
CA VAL A 198 10.69 18.32 -1.11
C VAL A 198 10.75 16.98 -1.85
N LEU A 199 9.88 16.05 -1.47
CA LEU A 199 9.68 14.81 -2.21
C LEU A 199 8.58 15.02 -3.25
N TRP A 200 8.88 14.67 -4.49
CA TRP A 200 7.91 14.61 -5.58
C TRP A 200 7.38 13.19 -5.71
N THR A 201 6.06 13.01 -5.62
CA THR A 201 5.37 11.78 -6.02
C THR A 201 4.37 12.11 -7.13
N ALA A 202 4.02 11.11 -7.93
CA ALA A 202 2.99 11.24 -8.95
C ALA A 202 1.76 10.45 -8.49
N ASP A 203 0.63 11.12 -8.34
CA ASP A 203 -0.67 10.56 -8.04
C ASP A 203 -1.42 10.28 -9.32
N ALA A 204 -1.95 9.07 -9.50
CA ALA A 204 -2.75 8.78 -10.68
C ALA A 204 -4.15 9.40 -10.51
N THR A 205 -4.55 10.24 -11.46
CA THR A 205 -5.90 10.81 -11.57
C THR A 205 -6.57 10.29 -12.84
N PHE A 206 -7.88 10.07 -12.82
CA PHE A 206 -8.62 9.80 -14.05
C PHE A 206 -8.78 11.10 -14.87
N GLY A 207 -8.49 11.03 -16.17
CA GLY A 207 -8.62 12.15 -17.10
C GLY A 207 -8.79 11.66 -18.53
N ASN A 208 -9.10 12.57 -19.47
CA ASN A 208 -9.30 12.19 -20.88
C ASN A 208 -7.99 11.79 -21.59
N ASN A 209 -6.82 12.06 -20.99
CA ASN A 209 -5.51 11.52 -21.38
C ASN A 209 -4.45 11.66 -20.27
N LYS A 210 -3.24 11.11 -20.49
CA LYS A 210 -2.09 11.12 -19.56
C LYS A 210 -1.66 12.51 -19.06
N TYR A 211 -2.08 13.57 -19.75
CA TYR A 211 -1.65 14.95 -19.50
C TYR A 211 -2.81 15.95 -19.29
N GLY A 212 -4.07 15.49 -19.32
CA GLY A 212 -5.25 16.36 -19.35
C GLY A 212 -6.14 16.18 -18.14
N ARG A 213 -6.51 17.29 -17.49
CA ARG A 213 -7.67 17.32 -16.58
C ARG A 213 -8.93 17.06 -17.40
N ALA A 214 -9.90 16.35 -16.83
CA ALA A 214 -11.27 16.39 -17.33
C ALA A 214 -11.71 17.86 -17.34
N GLY A 215 -11.93 18.42 -18.52
CA GLY A 215 -12.51 19.75 -18.66
C GLY A 215 -13.95 19.74 -18.17
N ASN A 216 -14.34 20.80 -17.48
CA ASN A 216 -15.74 21.26 -17.51
C ASN A 216 -16.04 21.82 -18.89
#